data_AF-A0A963RFS8-F1
#
_entry.id   AF-A0A963RFS8-F1
#
_cell.length_a   1.000
_cell.length_b   1.000
_cell.length_c   1.000
_cell.angle_alpha   90.00
_cell.angle_beta   90.00
_cell.angle_gamma   90.00
#
_symmetry.space_group_name_H-M   'P 1'
#
loop_
_entity.id
_entity.type
_entity.pdbx_description
1 polymer ?
#
loop_
_entity_poly.entity_id
_entity_poly.type
_entity_poly.pdbx_seq_one_letter_code
_entity_poly.pdbx_strand_id
1 'polypeptide(L)'
;MPRWATFRANGFTRSPSRPGHLGNNRRSHVSILQTVTPVTHDLGQFEVRRAVPSAQCRMVGPFIFVDQFGPARLDVGSGMDVRPHPHIGLATVTWLFDGDYAGAIDHR
;
A
#
# COMPACT_ATOMS: atom_id res chain seq x y z
N MET A 1 -0.63 14.28 13.55
CA MET A 1 -1.40 14.38 12.28
C MET A 1 -1.44 12.98 11.71
N PRO A 2 -2.61 12.40 11.44
CA PRO A 2 -2.66 11.01 11.05
C PRO A 2 -1.98 10.71 9.71
N ARG A 3 -1.37 9.52 9.62
CA ARG A 3 -0.67 9.01 8.44
C ARG A 3 -1.04 7.54 8.26
N TRP A 4 -1.43 7.14 7.05
CA TRP A 4 -1.85 5.76 6.74
C TRP A 4 -1.15 5.22 5.49
N ALA A 5 -1.21 3.90 5.30
CA ALA A 5 -0.98 3.28 3.99
C ALA A 5 -2.06 2.25 3.65
N THR A 6 -2.45 2.19 2.38
CA THR A 6 -3.35 1.16 1.84
C THR A 6 -2.62 0.34 0.78
N PHE A 7 -2.73 -0.97 0.91
CA PHE A 7 -2.16 -1.96 0.01
C PHE A 7 -3.30 -2.79 -0.57
N ARG A 8 -3.27 -3.04 -1.89
CA ARG A 8 -4.11 -4.08 -2.50
C ARG A 8 -3.27 -5.19 -3.07
N ALA A 9 -3.68 -6.42 -2.77
CA ALA A 9 -2.98 -7.60 -3.22
C ALA A 9 -3.92 -8.61 -3.89
N ASN A 10 -3.45 -9.26 -4.96
CA ASN A 10 -4.19 -10.37 -5.59
C ASN A 10 -4.09 -11.64 -4.74
N GLY A 11 -5.21 -12.35 -4.55
CA GLY A 11 -5.32 -13.53 -3.68
C GLY A 11 -4.70 -14.83 -4.20
N PHE A 12 -3.86 -14.80 -5.25
CA PHE A 12 -3.29 -16.00 -5.86
C PHE A 12 -1.81 -16.14 -5.51
N THR A 13 -1.50 -16.91 -4.45
CA THR A 13 -0.13 -17.34 -4.16
C THR A 13 0.14 -18.68 -4.84
N ARG A 14 0.88 -18.69 -5.95
CA ARG A 14 1.51 -19.93 -6.41
C ARG A 14 2.74 -20.20 -5.53
N SER A 15 2.73 -21.34 -4.83
CA SER A 15 3.87 -21.85 -4.08
C SER A 15 5.04 -22.11 -5.04
N PRO A 16 6.25 -21.56 -4.80
CA PRO A 16 7.42 -21.92 -5.59
C PRO A 16 7.94 -23.29 -5.13
N SER A 17 7.94 -24.26 -6.05
CA SER A 17 8.61 -25.54 -5.89
C SER A 17 10.13 -25.35 -5.62
N ARG A 18 10.63 -25.96 -4.54
CA ARG A 18 12.04 -25.91 -4.10
C ARG A 18 12.98 -26.61 -5.08
N PRO A 19 14.20 -26.08 -5.29
CA PRO A 19 15.38 -26.90 -5.58
C PRO A 19 16.34 -26.94 -4.39
N GLY A 20 17.05 -28.06 -4.25
CA GLY A 20 18.01 -28.32 -3.19
C GLY A 20 19.43 -27.78 -3.43
N HIS A 21 20.10 -27.53 -2.29
CA HIS A 21 21.53 -27.64 -1.96
C HIS A 21 22.62 -26.91 -2.79
N LEU A 22 23.27 -25.90 -2.19
CA LEU A 22 24.68 -25.86 -1.74
C LEU A 22 25.11 -24.42 -1.44
N GLY A 23 25.92 -24.26 -0.39
CA GLY A 23 26.19 -22.98 0.27
C GLY A 23 26.97 -21.96 -0.54
N ASN A 24 26.86 -20.70 -0.11
CA ASN A 24 27.99 -19.77 -0.08
C ASN A 24 27.68 -18.61 0.88
N ASN A 25 28.56 -18.39 1.85
CA ASN A 25 28.51 -17.32 2.84
C ASN A 25 28.92 -15.98 2.20
N ARG A 26 28.16 -15.51 1.20
CA ARG A 26 28.27 -14.15 0.71
C ARG A 26 27.37 -13.29 1.58
N ARG A 27 27.95 -12.32 2.32
CA ARG A 27 27.17 -11.19 2.80
C ARG A 27 26.50 -10.57 1.58
N SER A 28 25.24 -10.89 1.35
CA SER A 28 24.47 -10.33 0.27
C SER A 28 24.34 -8.85 0.59
N HIS A 29 25.12 -8.01 -0.10
CA HIS A 29 24.79 -6.61 -0.20
C HIS A 29 23.33 -6.53 -0.66
N VAL A 30 22.48 -5.89 0.14
CA VAL A 30 21.11 -5.60 -0.28
C VAL A 30 21.23 -4.57 -1.40
N SER A 31 21.18 -5.03 -2.65
CA SER A 31 21.11 -4.15 -3.81
C SER A 31 19.67 -3.67 -3.97
N ILE A 32 19.49 -2.36 -4.09
CA ILE A 32 18.20 -1.78 -4.46
C ILE A 32 18.02 -2.04 -5.96
N LEU A 33 17.01 -2.83 -6.32
CA LEU A 33 16.71 -3.16 -7.72
C LEU A 33 16.14 -1.96 -8.48
N GLN A 34 15.26 -1.19 -7.83
CA GLN A 34 14.58 -0.05 -8.43
C GLN A 34 14.05 0.88 -7.33
N THR A 35 14.14 2.20 -7.60
CA THR A 35 13.45 3.23 -6.82
C THR A 35 12.24 3.71 -7.61
N VAL A 36 11.07 3.75 -6.97
CA VAL A 36 9.82 4.28 -7.55
C VAL A 36 9.44 5.53 -6.79
N THR A 37 9.42 6.68 -7.47
CA THR A 37 8.97 7.94 -6.88
C THR A 37 7.44 7.99 -6.90
N PRO A 38 6.77 8.09 -5.74
CA PRO A 38 5.32 8.16 -5.69
C PRO A 38 4.77 9.44 -6.31
N VAL A 39 3.58 9.35 -6.91
CA VAL A 39 2.86 10.50 -7.48
C VAL A 39 1.66 10.85 -6.62
N THR A 40 1.49 12.14 -6.33
CA THR A 40 0.34 12.65 -5.59
C THR A 40 -0.93 12.59 -6.44
N HIS A 41 -2.00 12.06 -5.87
CA HIS A 41 -3.33 12.02 -6.46
C HIS A 41 -4.32 12.65 -5.48
N ASP A 42 -5.13 13.57 -5.99
CA ASP A 42 -6.26 14.14 -5.26
C ASP A 42 -7.48 13.21 -5.39
N LEU A 43 -8.04 12.78 -4.26
CA LEU A 43 -9.25 11.97 -4.18
C LEU A 43 -10.48 12.80 -3.76
N GLY A 44 -10.36 14.13 -3.78
CA GLY A 44 -11.39 15.11 -3.47
C GLY A 44 -11.23 15.68 -2.07
N GLN A 45 -11.36 14.84 -1.05
CA GLN A 45 -11.27 15.30 0.36
C GLN A 45 -9.85 15.25 0.93
N PHE A 46 -8.92 14.56 0.24
CA PHE A 46 -7.55 14.35 0.69
C PHE A 46 -6.68 13.89 -0.47
N GLU A 47 -5.37 14.02 -0.28
CA GLU A 47 -4.36 13.56 -1.21
C GLU A 47 -3.74 12.23 -0.75
N VAL A 48 -3.40 11.39 -1.74
CA VAL A 48 -2.60 10.18 -1.55
C VAL A 48 -1.34 10.22 -2.38
N ARG A 49 -0.27 9.63 -1.88
CA ARG A 49 0.97 9.39 -2.63
C ARG A 49 1.00 7.94 -3.07
N ARG A 50 0.84 7.70 -4.37
CA ARG A 50 0.78 6.36 -4.98
C ARG A 50 2.12 5.93 -5.50
N ALA A 51 2.65 4.81 -5.00
CA ALA A 51 3.89 4.22 -5.49
C ALA A 51 3.65 3.26 -6.67
N VAL A 52 2.65 2.39 -6.56
CA VAL A 52 2.21 1.50 -7.64
C VAL A 52 0.67 1.52 -7.77
N PRO A 53 0.11 1.36 -8.99
CA PRO A 53 0.83 1.26 -10.25
C PRO A 53 1.42 2.61 -10.70
N SER A 54 2.59 2.54 -11.35
CA SER A 54 3.22 3.65 -12.06
C SER A 54 3.76 3.16 -13.41
N ALA A 55 4.16 4.09 -14.29
CA ALA A 55 4.75 3.73 -15.58
C ALA A 55 6.03 2.89 -15.42
N GLN A 56 6.78 3.13 -14.33
CA GLN A 56 8.04 2.46 -14.04
C GLN A 56 7.86 1.14 -13.28
N CYS A 57 6.75 0.96 -12.55
CA CYS A 57 6.49 -0.25 -11.76
C CYS A 57 4.98 -0.50 -11.65
N ARG A 58 4.50 -1.59 -12.26
CA ARG A 58 3.07 -1.94 -12.19
C ARG A 58 2.68 -2.67 -10.90
N MET A 59 3.58 -3.48 -10.34
CA MET A 59 3.34 -4.25 -9.11
C MET A 59 4.65 -4.68 -8.45
N VAL A 60 4.58 -5.02 -7.17
CA VAL A 60 5.67 -5.68 -6.42
C VAL A 60 5.13 -6.98 -5.84
N GLY A 61 5.49 -8.12 -6.44
CA GLY A 61 4.90 -9.41 -6.06
C GLY A 61 3.37 -9.35 -6.12
N PRO A 62 2.64 -9.65 -5.03
CA PRO A 62 1.18 -9.57 -5.02
C PRO A 62 0.65 -8.14 -4.88
N PHE A 63 1.48 -7.15 -4.51
CA PHE A 63 1.06 -5.77 -4.26
C PHE A 63 0.88 -5.01 -5.57
N ILE A 64 -0.37 -4.77 -5.95
CA ILE A 64 -0.77 -4.12 -7.20
C ILE A 64 -1.21 -2.66 -7.00
N PHE A 65 -1.34 -2.23 -5.75
CA PHE A 65 -1.74 -0.88 -5.39
C PHE A 65 -1.14 -0.50 -4.05
N VAL A 66 -0.42 0.62 -3.97
CA VAL A 66 0.20 1.10 -2.73
C VAL A 66 0.04 2.61 -2.64
N ASP A 67 -0.83 3.04 -1.73
CA ASP A 67 -1.11 4.45 -1.45
C ASP A 67 -0.68 4.80 -0.03
N GLN A 68 0.00 5.93 0.13
CA GLN A 68 0.23 6.56 1.43
C GLN A 68 -0.69 7.78 1.58
N PHE A 69 -1.46 7.81 2.65
CA PHE A 69 -2.41 8.87 2.95
C PHE A 69 -1.74 9.90 3.86
N GLY A 70 -1.98 11.17 3.55
CA GLY A 70 -1.53 12.27 4.39
C GLY A 70 -0.02 12.53 4.35
N PRO A 71 0.49 13.34 5.30
CA PRO A 71 -0.18 13.77 6.53
C PRO A 71 -1.41 14.64 6.25
N ALA A 72 -2.50 14.39 6.96
CA ALA A 72 -3.74 15.18 6.85
C ALA A 72 -4.20 15.61 8.25
N ARG A 73 -4.92 16.74 8.33
CA ARG A 73 -5.65 17.13 9.54
C ARG A 73 -7.12 16.90 9.24
N LEU A 74 -7.70 15.89 9.89
CA LEU A 74 -9.12 15.59 9.81
C LEU A 74 -9.76 16.07 11.10
N ASP A 75 -10.80 16.89 11.00
CA ASP A 75 -11.60 17.30 12.14
C ASP A 75 -12.52 16.14 12.58
N VAL A 76 -12.93 16.16 13.84
CA VAL A 76 -13.86 15.15 14.37
C VAL A 76 -15.18 15.23 13.60
N GLY A 77 -15.63 14.09 13.06
CA GLY A 77 -16.82 14.00 12.20
C GLY A 77 -16.55 14.27 10.71
N SER A 78 -15.38 14.79 10.37
CA SER A 78 -14.93 15.04 8.98
C SER A 78 -14.08 13.88 8.48
N GLY A 79 -14.63 12.67 8.61
CA GLY A 79 -13.97 11.44 8.17
C GLY A 79 -13.81 11.39 6.65
N MET A 80 -12.82 10.62 6.21
CA MET A 80 -12.62 10.30 4.81
C MET A 80 -13.81 9.51 4.26
N ASP A 81 -14.60 10.12 3.36
CA ASP A 81 -15.74 9.44 2.73
C ASP A 81 -15.39 8.95 1.33
N VAL A 82 -15.24 7.63 1.19
CA VAL A 82 -15.01 6.97 -0.10
C VAL A 82 -16.29 6.27 -0.51
N ARG A 83 -16.90 6.75 -1.61
CA ARG A 83 -18.17 6.19 -2.13
C ARG A 83 -18.07 4.67 -2.36
N PRO A 84 -19.16 3.92 -2.13
CA PRO A 84 -19.20 2.48 -2.38
C PRO A 84 -18.74 2.15 -3.80
N HIS A 85 -17.80 1.22 -3.91
CA HIS A 85 -17.31 0.69 -5.19
C HIS A 85 -16.84 -0.75 -5.01
N PRO A 86 -17.15 -1.65 -5.97
CA PRO A 86 -16.83 -3.06 -5.82
C PRO A 86 -15.35 -3.36 -6.09
N HIS A 87 -14.84 -4.39 -5.43
CA HIS A 87 -13.57 -5.02 -5.74
C HIS A 87 -13.76 -6.52 -5.97
N ILE A 88 -13.02 -7.08 -6.91
CA ILE A 88 -12.99 -8.50 -7.22
C ILE A 88 -11.53 -8.97 -7.29
N GLY A 89 -11.26 -10.17 -6.76
CA GLY A 89 -9.97 -10.83 -6.90
C GLY A 89 -8.80 -10.22 -6.10
N LEU A 90 -9.09 -9.26 -5.21
CA LEU A 90 -8.08 -8.60 -4.38
C LEU A 90 -8.55 -8.43 -2.93
N ALA A 91 -7.59 -8.24 -2.04
CA ALA A 91 -7.81 -7.81 -0.66
C ALA A 91 -7.17 -6.43 -0.42
N THR A 92 -7.79 -5.63 0.44
CA THR A 92 -7.29 -4.31 0.85
C THR A 92 -6.84 -4.36 2.30
N VAL A 93 -5.64 -3.88 2.56
CA VAL A 93 -5.11 -3.72 3.93
C VAL A 93 -4.79 -2.26 4.13
N THR A 94 -5.35 -1.65 5.17
CA THR A 94 -5.07 -0.27 5.54
C THR A 94 -4.43 -0.24 6.92
N TRP A 95 -3.30 0.45 7.04
CA TRP A 95 -2.51 0.55 8.26
C TRP A 95 -2.36 2.01 8.69
N LEU A 96 -2.71 2.33 9.94
CA LEU A 96 -2.49 3.63 10.57
C LEU A 96 -1.09 3.66 11.18
N PHE A 97 -0.23 4.56 10.71
CA PHE A 97 1.13 4.74 11.25
C PHE A 97 1.16 5.62 12.50
N ASP A 98 0.35 6.67 12.52
CA ASP A 98 0.28 7.68 13.57
C ASP A 98 -1.11 8.33 13.51
N GLY A 99 -1.64 8.79 14.64
CA GLY A 99 -3.02 9.29 14.79
C GLY A 99 -3.82 8.60 15.90
N ASP A 100 -4.95 9.20 16.30
CA ASP A 100 -5.83 8.66 17.34
C ASP A 100 -6.91 7.77 16.73
N TYR A 101 -7.24 6.65 17.38
CA TYR A 101 -8.22 5.67 16.88
C TYR A 101 -9.63 6.27 16.77
N ALA A 102 -9.92 7.31 17.55
CA ALA A 102 -11.21 8.01 17.53
C ALA A 102 -11.53 8.71 16.18
N GLY A 103 -10.53 8.87 15.30
CA GLY A 103 -10.69 9.33 13.91
C GLY A 103 -10.27 8.27 12.87
N ALA A 104 -10.21 6.99 13.27
CA ALA A 104 -9.80 5.91 12.39
C ALA A 104 -10.81 5.66 11.27
N ILE A 105 -10.30 5.00 10.21
CA ILE A 105 -11.08 4.64 9.03
C ILE A 105 -12.11 3.59 9.41
N ASP A 106 -13.38 3.90 9.18
CA ASP A 106 -14.49 2.96 9.30
C ASP A 106 -14.77 2.34 7.92
N HIS A 107 -15.04 1.04 7.90
CA HIS A 107 -15.36 0.28 6.69
C HIS A 107 -16.76 -0.32 6.87
N ARG A 108 -17.78 0.44 6.45
CA ARG A 108 -19.19 0.00 6.44
C ARG A 108 -19.58 -0.55 5.09
#